data_AF-A0A914R110-F1
#
_entry.id   AF-A0A914R110-F1
#
_cell.length_a   1.000
_cell.length_b   1.000
_cell.length_c   1.000
_cell.angle_alpha   90.00
_cell.angle_beta   90.00
_cell.angle_gamma   90.00
#
_symmetry.space_group_name_H-M   'P 1'
#
loop_
_entity.id
_entity.type
_entity.pdbx_description
1 polymer ?
#
loop_
_entity_poly.entity_id
_entity_poly.type
_entity_poly.pdbx_seq_one_letter_code
_entity_poly.pdbx_strand_id
1 'polypeptide(L)'
;MDSDGSTLVNPWIDDVQKRSELQRKNIESLKNAEPLEGAKLSKLDSSLKKLTAFMKKTKSISSKEPATLLIPELSKLNVLKFLDEIATNVCEAKIKSSDVNDLVVFVVHVSSLYPQFPDLLLTELKKQFPTKKSEKIENPVKFKVDLK
;
A
#
# COMPACT_ATOMS: atom_id res chain seq x y z
N MET A 1 -4.06 -1.09 45.44
CA MET A 1 -5.11 -0.49 44.57
C MET A 1 -4.43 -0.37 43.22
N ASP A 2 -4.32 -1.50 42.52
CA ASP A 2 -3.36 -1.70 41.41
C ASP A 2 -4.10 -2.21 40.18
N SER A 3 -5.21 -1.55 39.83
CA SER A 3 -6.13 -1.99 38.78
C SER A 3 -6.31 -0.96 37.68
N ASP A 4 -5.24 -0.27 37.28
CA ASP A 4 -5.29 0.73 36.18
C ASP A 4 -4.28 0.45 35.04
N GLY A 5 -3.20 -0.30 35.31
CA GLY A 5 -2.20 -0.65 34.30
C GLY A 5 -2.60 -1.84 33.40
N SER A 6 -3.33 -2.82 33.94
CA SER A 6 -3.66 -4.07 33.22
C SER A 6 -4.65 -3.86 32.06
N THR A 7 -5.49 -2.83 32.13
CA THR A 7 -6.61 -2.60 31.20
C THR A 7 -6.15 -2.04 29.85
N LEU A 8 -5.00 -1.36 29.80
CA LEU A 8 -4.44 -0.79 28.56
C LEU A 8 -3.35 -1.67 27.92
N VAL A 9 -2.72 -2.55 28.70
CA VAL A 9 -1.62 -3.41 28.23
C VAL A 9 -2.14 -4.49 27.28
N ASN A 10 -3.26 -5.15 27.60
CA ASN A 10 -3.78 -6.24 26.76
C ASN A 10 -4.20 -5.76 25.35
N PRO A 11 -4.97 -4.67 25.18
CA PRO A 11 -5.33 -4.18 23.85
C PRO A 11 -4.12 -3.76 23.00
N TRP A 12 -3.07 -3.21 23.63
CA TRP A 12 -1.84 -2.85 22.93
C TRP A 12 -1.03 -4.08 22.49
N ILE A 13 -0.91 -5.10 23.35
CA ILE A 13 -0.27 -6.37 23.00
C ILE A 13 -1.00 -7.02 21.81
N ASP A 14 -2.33 -7.08 21.85
CA ASP A 14 -3.14 -7.66 20.79
C ASP A 14 -2.94 -6.93 19.44
N ASP A 15 -2.92 -5.60 19.47
CA ASP A 15 -2.66 -4.76 18.28
C ASP A 15 -1.24 -4.98 17.71
N VAL A 16 -0.22 -5.08 18.57
CA VAL A 16 1.15 -5.39 18.15
C VAL A 16 1.24 -6.79 17.54
N GLN A 17 0.62 -7.80 18.17
CA GLN A 17 0.59 -9.16 17.67
C GLN A 17 -0.10 -9.24 16.31
N LYS A 18 -1.27 -8.60 16.16
CA LYS A 18 -2.01 -8.55 14.90
C LYS A 18 -1.18 -7.92 13.78
N ARG A 19 -0.45 -6.83 14.06
CA ARG A 19 0.48 -6.22 13.10
C ARG A 19 1.63 -7.16 12.72
N SER A 20 2.24 -7.83 13.70
CA SER A 20 3.33 -8.77 13.46
C SER A 20 2.89 -9.96 12.61
N GLU A 21 1.72 -10.52 12.89
CA GLU A 21 1.13 -11.60 12.11
C GLU A 21 0.82 -11.18 10.67
N LEU A 22 0.25 -9.98 10.49
CA LEU A 22 -0.01 -9.44 9.17
C LEU A 22 1.29 -9.25 8.38
N GLN A 23 2.33 -8.68 9.02
CA GLN A 23 3.65 -8.52 8.40
C GLN A 23 4.24 -9.88 7.99
N ARG A 24 4.15 -10.90 8.86
CA ARG A 24 4.61 -12.25 8.54
C ARG A 24 3.90 -12.82 7.31
N LYS A 25 2.56 -12.70 7.24
CA LYS A 25 1.76 -13.14 6.09
C LYS A 25 2.14 -12.39 4.81
N ASN A 26 2.38 -11.08 4.91
CA ASN A 26 2.80 -10.27 3.77
C ASN A 26 4.17 -10.69 3.23
N ILE A 27 5.14 -10.93 4.12
CA ILE A 27 6.48 -11.42 3.74
C ILE A 27 6.38 -12.80 3.09
N GLU A 28 5.56 -13.70 3.66
CA GLU A 28 5.33 -15.04 3.12
C GLU A 28 4.68 -14.98 1.72
N SER A 29 3.70 -14.08 1.52
CA SER A 29 3.07 -13.82 0.23
C SER A 29 4.10 -13.37 -0.83
N LEU A 30 5.01 -12.46 -0.46
CA LEU A 30 6.08 -12.01 -1.37
C LEU A 30 7.09 -13.12 -1.68
N LYS A 31 7.45 -13.96 -0.70
CA LYS A 31 8.39 -15.07 -0.90
C LYS A 31 7.84 -16.15 -1.83
N ASN A 32 6.53 -16.41 -1.74
CA ASN A 32 5.83 -17.41 -2.54
C ASN A 32 5.18 -16.78 -3.79
N ALA A 33 5.51 -15.54 -4.11
CA ALA A 33 4.92 -14.82 -5.22
C ALA A 33 5.34 -15.45 -6.55
N GLU A 34 4.38 -15.51 -7.47
CA GLU A 34 4.58 -15.95 -8.85
C GLU A 34 4.33 -14.74 -9.77
N PRO A 35 5.38 -13.98 -10.14
CA PRO A 35 5.24 -12.77 -10.94
C PRO A 35 4.47 -12.98 -12.24
N LEU A 36 3.79 -11.91 -12.69
CA LEU A 36 3.11 -11.91 -13.98
C LEU A 36 4.12 -11.73 -15.11
N GLU A 37 4.39 -12.82 -15.81
CA GLU A 37 5.31 -12.83 -16.96
C GLU A 37 4.68 -13.46 -18.20
N GLY A 38 5.21 -13.07 -19.37
CA GLY A 38 4.89 -13.67 -20.67
C GLY A 38 3.39 -13.88 -20.91
N ALA A 39 3.02 -15.15 -21.11
CA ALA A 39 1.66 -15.56 -21.44
C ALA A 39 0.62 -15.33 -20.31
N LYS A 40 1.05 -15.24 -19.04
CA LYS A 40 0.14 -14.90 -17.93
C LYS A 40 -0.28 -13.44 -18.03
N LEU A 41 0.69 -12.55 -18.26
CA LEU A 41 0.46 -11.12 -18.39
C LEU A 41 -0.36 -10.76 -19.64
N SER A 42 -0.10 -11.43 -20.77
CA SER A 42 -0.82 -11.18 -22.03
C SER A 42 -2.31 -11.57 -22.00
N LYS A 43 -2.73 -12.41 -21.04
CA LYS A 43 -4.14 -12.80 -20.85
C LYS A 43 -4.96 -11.77 -20.07
N LEU A 44 -4.31 -10.81 -19.41
CA LEU A 44 -4.98 -9.79 -18.63
C LEU A 44 -5.54 -8.68 -19.52
N ASP A 45 -6.62 -8.05 -19.05
CA ASP A 45 -7.33 -7.03 -19.80
C ASP A 45 -6.48 -5.74 -19.86
N SER A 46 -6.19 -5.30 -21.10
CA SER A 46 -5.42 -4.09 -21.39
C SER A 46 -6.29 -2.98 -21.99
N SER A 47 -7.63 -3.06 -21.86
CA SER A 47 -8.55 -2.09 -22.44
C SER A 47 -8.40 -0.73 -21.75
N LEU A 48 -8.16 0.30 -22.56
CA LEU A 48 -7.94 1.66 -22.07
C LEU A 48 -9.08 2.15 -21.17
N LYS A 49 -10.33 1.78 -21.50
CA LYS A 49 -11.52 2.12 -20.70
C LYS A 49 -11.42 1.59 -19.27
N LYS A 50 -11.10 0.31 -19.09
CA LYS A 50 -11.02 -0.30 -17.75
C LYS A 50 -9.79 0.18 -17.00
N LEU A 51 -8.64 0.29 -17.67
CA LEU A 51 -7.43 0.83 -17.08
C LEU A 51 -7.63 2.26 -16.59
N THR A 52 -8.23 3.14 -17.41
CA THR A 52 -8.53 4.52 -17.01
C THR A 52 -9.49 4.57 -15.82
N ALA A 53 -10.50 3.69 -15.79
CA ALA A 53 -11.42 3.60 -14.66
C ALA A 53 -10.70 3.15 -13.37
N PHE A 54 -9.79 2.18 -13.47
CA PHE A 54 -8.98 1.72 -12.35
C PHE A 54 -8.03 2.83 -11.85
N MET A 55 -7.32 3.51 -12.75
CA MET A 55 -6.41 4.62 -12.39
C MET A 55 -7.14 5.79 -11.74
N LYS A 56 -8.41 6.04 -12.09
CA LYS A 56 -9.24 7.02 -11.37
C LYS A 56 -9.50 6.62 -9.92
N LYS A 57 -9.64 5.32 -9.64
CA LYS A 57 -9.84 4.81 -8.27
C LYS A 57 -8.56 4.91 -7.44
N THR A 58 -7.40 4.67 -8.05
CA THR A 58 -6.10 4.75 -7.34
C THR A 58 -5.79 6.17 -6.87
N LYS A 59 -6.19 7.22 -7.60
CA LYS A 59 -6.05 8.63 -7.17
C LYS A 59 -6.69 8.97 -5.83
N SER A 60 -7.68 8.19 -5.42
CA SER A 60 -8.38 8.33 -4.14
C SER A 60 -8.28 7.06 -3.30
N ILE A 61 -7.19 6.29 -3.45
CA ILE A 61 -6.98 5.05 -2.72
C ILE A 61 -7.03 5.29 -1.21
N SER A 62 -7.71 4.39 -0.48
CA SER A 62 -7.88 4.49 0.97
C SER A 62 -8.62 5.73 1.49
N SER A 63 -9.20 6.57 0.62
CA SER A 63 -9.89 7.80 1.05
C SER A 63 -11.30 7.55 1.60
N LYS A 64 -12.03 6.62 0.97
CA LYS A 64 -13.41 6.24 1.33
C LYS A 64 -13.51 4.78 1.74
N GLU A 65 -12.79 3.93 1.02
CA GLU A 65 -12.87 2.47 1.12
C GLU A 65 -11.46 1.88 1.28
N PRO A 66 -11.32 0.74 1.97
CA PRO A 66 -10.05 0.04 2.10
C PRO A 66 -9.39 -0.24 0.75
N ALA A 67 -8.06 -0.03 0.66
CA ALA A 67 -7.30 -0.26 -0.57
C ALA A 67 -7.39 -1.72 -1.06
N THR A 68 -7.60 -2.67 -0.15
CA THR A 68 -7.78 -4.09 -0.43
C THR A 68 -8.95 -4.38 -1.38
N LEU A 69 -9.99 -3.53 -1.43
CA LEU A 69 -11.12 -3.70 -2.34
C LEU A 69 -10.76 -3.50 -3.82
N LEU A 70 -9.58 -2.92 -4.12
CA LEU A 70 -9.09 -2.77 -5.50
C LEU A 70 -8.41 -4.03 -6.04
N ILE A 71 -8.02 -4.97 -5.16
CA ILE A 71 -7.25 -6.18 -5.53
C ILE A 71 -7.98 -7.06 -6.56
N PRO A 72 -9.31 -7.34 -6.45
CA PRO A 72 -10.00 -8.18 -7.43
C PRO A 72 -10.04 -7.59 -8.84
N GLU A 73 -10.03 -6.26 -8.96
CA GLU A 73 -9.99 -5.55 -10.24
C GLU A 73 -8.57 -5.50 -10.79
N LEU A 74 -7.59 -5.17 -9.94
CA LEU A 74 -6.15 -5.20 -10.27
C LEU A 74 -5.74 -6.56 -10.85
N SER A 75 -6.21 -7.65 -10.26
CA SER A 75 -5.85 -9.03 -10.65
C SER A 75 -6.38 -9.44 -12.03
N LYS A 76 -7.24 -8.62 -12.65
CA LYS A 76 -7.82 -8.83 -13.97
C LYS A 76 -7.24 -7.89 -15.03
N LEU A 77 -6.44 -6.91 -14.63
CA LEU A 77 -5.94 -5.85 -15.48
C LEU A 77 -4.43 -5.96 -15.69
N ASN A 78 -3.98 -5.68 -16.91
CA ASN A 78 -2.56 -5.49 -17.18
C ASN A 78 -2.18 -4.03 -16.89
N VAL A 79 -1.71 -3.78 -15.66
CA VAL A 79 -1.32 -2.42 -15.24
C VAL A 79 0.18 -2.14 -15.42
N LEU A 80 0.93 -2.98 -16.14
CA LEU A 80 2.38 -2.89 -16.27
C LEU A 80 2.85 -1.48 -16.71
N LYS A 81 2.11 -0.84 -17.61
CA LYS A 81 2.43 0.50 -18.14
C LYS A 81 2.05 1.66 -17.20
N PHE A 82 1.38 1.37 -16.09
CA PHE A 82 0.82 2.35 -15.15
C PHE A 82 1.42 2.21 -13.75
N LEU A 83 2.46 1.38 -13.55
CA LEU A 83 3.04 1.13 -12.23
C LEU A 83 3.60 2.41 -11.58
N ASP A 84 4.25 3.29 -12.35
CA ASP A 84 4.72 4.59 -11.86
C ASP A 84 3.57 5.48 -11.35
N GLU A 85 2.46 5.52 -12.09
CA GLU A 85 1.28 6.29 -11.69
C GLU A 85 0.59 5.65 -10.48
N ILE A 86 0.57 4.32 -10.36
CA ILE A 86 0.08 3.63 -9.16
C ILE A 86 0.97 3.98 -7.95
N ALA A 87 2.30 3.93 -8.09
CA ALA A 87 3.24 4.27 -7.03
C ALA A 87 3.05 5.72 -6.56
N THR A 88 2.95 6.66 -7.50
CA THR A 88 2.67 8.08 -7.23
C THR A 88 1.37 8.24 -6.44
N ASN A 89 0.28 7.64 -6.94
CA ASN A 89 -1.03 7.71 -6.29
C ASN A 89 -1.03 7.13 -4.87
N VAL A 90 -0.31 6.03 -4.63
CA VAL A 90 -0.15 5.41 -3.31
C VAL A 90 0.58 6.36 -2.35
N CYS A 91 1.69 6.97 -2.78
CA CYS A 91 2.49 7.86 -1.95
C CYS A 91 1.85 9.23 -1.67
N GLU A 92 1.04 9.73 -2.60
CA GLU A 92 0.32 11.00 -2.46
C GLU A 92 -1.01 10.86 -1.69
N ALA A 93 -1.49 9.63 -1.50
CA ALA A 93 -2.78 9.38 -0.85
C ALA A 93 -2.83 9.94 0.58
N LYS A 94 -3.97 10.52 0.94
CA LYS A 94 -4.26 10.97 2.31
C LYS A 94 -4.88 9.83 3.09
N ILE A 95 -4.02 9.02 3.71
CA ILE A 95 -4.40 7.77 4.37
C ILE A 95 -4.69 8.02 5.85
N LYS A 96 -5.70 7.36 6.40
CA LYS A 96 -5.95 7.35 7.84
C LYS A 96 -5.04 6.32 8.52
N SER A 97 -4.59 6.57 9.75
CA SER A 97 -3.73 5.64 10.49
C SER A 97 -4.34 4.23 10.64
N SER A 98 -5.67 4.11 10.63
CA SER A 98 -6.41 2.84 10.65
C SER A 98 -6.26 2.02 9.36
N ASP A 99 -6.05 2.68 8.23
CA ASP A 99 -6.17 2.08 6.90
C ASP A 99 -4.78 1.78 6.28
N VAL A 100 -3.69 2.14 6.99
CA VAL A 100 -2.30 1.87 6.57
C VAL A 100 -2.10 0.39 6.28
N ASN A 101 -2.63 -0.49 7.14
CA ASN A 101 -2.49 -1.94 6.94
C ASN A 101 -3.15 -2.42 5.64
N ASP A 102 -4.33 -1.89 5.30
CA ASP A 102 -5.03 -2.25 4.06
C ASP A 102 -4.26 -1.77 2.83
N LEU A 103 -3.65 -0.57 2.92
CA LEU A 103 -2.78 -0.06 1.86
C LEU A 103 -1.52 -0.92 1.70
N VAL A 104 -0.89 -1.34 2.80
CA VAL A 104 0.26 -2.24 2.76
C VAL A 104 -0.11 -3.58 2.12
N VAL A 105 -1.28 -4.15 2.42
CA VAL A 105 -1.75 -5.39 1.77
C VAL A 105 -1.95 -5.18 0.27
N PHE A 106 -2.52 -4.04 -0.15
CA PHE A 106 -2.63 -3.69 -1.57
C PHE A 106 -1.25 -3.58 -2.24
N VAL A 107 -0.29 -2.87 -1.63
CA VAL A 107 1.08 -2.70 -2.13
C VAL A 107 1.81 -4.04 -2.23
N VAL A 108 1.66 -4.92 -1.24
CA VAL A 108 2.22 -6.28 -1.24
C VAL A 108 1.65 -7.08 -2.40
N HIS A 109 0.35 -6.98 -2.68
CA HIS A 109 -0.28 -7.65 -3.81
C HIS A 109 0.20 -7.11 -5.16
N VAL A 110 0.39 -5.78 -5.31
CA VAL A 110 0.98 -5.24 -6.54
C VAL A 110 2.42 -5.75 -6.69
N SER A 111 3.19 -5.75 -5.60
CA SER A 111 4.60 -6.18 -5.60
C SER A 111 4.78 -7.67 -5.90
N SER A 112 3.84 -8.52 -5.47
CA SER A 112 3.88 -9.96 -5.78
C SER A 112 3.61 -10.25 -7.26
N LEU A 113 2.85 -9.38 -7.93
CA LEU A 113 2.56 -9.50 -9.36
C LEU A 113 3.62 -8.82 -10.24
N TYR A 114 4.21 -7.73 -9.77
CA TYR A 114 5.11 -6.85 -10.53
C TYR A 114 6.40 -6.57 -9.72
N PRO A 115 7.48 -7.36 -9.94
CA PRO A 115 8.71 -7.28 -9.15
C PRO A 115 9.45 -5.94 -9.16
N GLN A 116 9.21 -5.10 -10.18
CA GLN A 116 9.78 -3.76 -10.29
C GLN A 116 9.02 -2.71 -9.45
N PHE A 117 7.81 -3.01 -8.99
CA PHE A 117 6.97 -2.05 -8.28
C PHE A 117 7.57 -1.53 -6.97
N PRO A 118 8.24 -2.36 -6.13
CA PRO A 118 8.89 -1.88 -4.90
C PRO A 118 9.90 -0.75 -5.13
N ASP A 119 10.69 -0.82 -6.22
CA ASP A 119 11.69 0.22 -6.54
C ASP A 119 11.03 1.53 -6.98
N LEU A 120 9.94 1.44 -7.74
CA LEU A 120 9.12 2.60 -8.12
C LEU A 120 8.48 3.24 -6.89
N LEU A 121 7.88 2.42 -6.02
CA LEU A 121 7.28 2.88 -4.77
C LEU A 121 8.31 3.54 -3.86
N LEU A 122 9.49 2.96 -3.68
CA LEU A 122 10.56 3.53 -2.86
C LEU A 122 11.02 4.89 -3.42
N THR A 123 11.09 5.01 -4.75
CA THR A 123 11.46 6.25 -5.43
C THR A 123 10.43 7.35 -5.18
N GLU A 124 9.14 7.06 -5.32
CA GLU A 124 8.07 8.02 -5.03
C GLU A 124 7.94 8.35 -3.55
N LEU A 125 8.10 7.34 -2.68
CA LEU A 125 8.02 7.50 -1.23
C LEU A 125 9.12 8.44 -0.73
N LYS A 126 10.36 8.32 -1.22
CA LYS A 126 11.47 9.22 -0.86
C LYS A 126 11.16 10.69 -1.13
N LYS A 127 10.37 11.01 -2.17
CA LYS A 127 9.97 12.39 -2.48
C LYS A 127 9.02 12.99 -1.44
N GLN A 128 8.35 12.15 -0.65
CA GLN A 128 7.45 12.58 0.42
C GLN A 128 8.21 13.03 1.68
N PHE A 129 9.50 12.68 1.79
CA PHE A 129 10.32 12.99 2.95
C PHE A 129 11.22 14.20 2.71
N PRO A 130 11.41 15.05 3.75
CA PRO A 130 12.31 16.18 3.65
C PRO A 130 13.74 15.70 3.39
N THR A 131 14.42 16.34 2.44
CA THR A 131 15.80 16.02 2.06
C THR A 131 16.83 16.78 2.89
N LYS A 132 16.39 17.85 3.59
CA LYS A 132 17.22 18.70 4.45
C LYS A 132 16.54 18.90 5.79
N LYS A 133 17.33 18.95 6.88
CA LYS A 133 16.82 19.19 8.24
C LYS A 133 16.07 20.52 8.40
N SER A 134 16.39 21.52 7.57
CA SER A 134 15.76 22.84 7.59
C SER A 134 14.47 22.91 6.78
N GLU A 135 14.11 21.85 6.05
CA GLU A 135 12.94 21.81 5.21
C GLU A 135 11.66 21.70 6.05
N LYS A 136 10.70 22.57 5.78
CA LYS A 136 9.44 22.62 6.53
C LYS A 136 8.54 21.48 6.06
N ILE A 137 8.06 20.67 7.00
CA ILE A 137 7.01 19.67 6.73
C ILE A 137 5.69 20.40 6.52
N GLU A 138 5.19 20.41 5.29
CA GLU A 138 3.94 21.11 4.93
C GLU A 138 2.70 20.47 5.59
N ASN A 139 2.67 19.14 5.67
CA ASN A 139 1.56 18.40 6.26
C ASN A 139 2.04 17.40 7.33
N PRO A 140 2.17 17.85 8.59
CA PRO A 140 2.64 17.00 9.69
C PRO A 140 1.74 15.78 9.96
N VAL A 141 0.44 15.88 9.71
CA VAL A 141 -0.52 14.78 9.92
C VAL A 141 -0.28 13.67 8.90
N LYS A 142 -0.17 14.02 7.61
CA LYS A 142 0.19 13.06 6.56
C LYS A 142 1.57 12.47 6.83
N PHE A 143 2.56 13.31 7.11
CA PHE A 143 3.94 12.88 7.36
C PHE A 143 4.05 11.84 8.49
N LYS A 144 3.29 12.02 9.58
CA LYS A 144 3.24 11.04 10.67
C LYS A 144 2.68 9.68 10.22
N VAL A 145 1.71 9.68 9.31
CA VAL A 145 1.16 8.44 8.74
C VAL A 145 2.15 7.82 7.76
N ASP A 146 2.81 8.61 6.91
CA ASP A 146 3.81 8.12 5.95
C ASP A 146 5.02 7.47 6.63
N LEU A 147 5.38 7.90 7.85
CA LEU A 147 6.44 7.32 8.67
C LEU A 147 6.09 5.96 9.30
N LYS A 148 4.80 5.65 9.42
CA LYS A 148 4.29 4.48 10.15
C LYS A 148 4.30 3.24 9.27
#